data_AF-A0A2H6NAI0-F1
#
_entry.id   AF-A0A2H6NAI0-F1
#
_cell.length_a   1.000
_cell.length_b   1.000
_cell.length_c   1.000
_cell.angle_alpha   90.00
_cell.angle_beta   90.00
_cell.angle_gamma   90.00
#
_symmetry.space_group_name_H-M   'P 1'
#
loop_
_entity.id
_entity.type
_entity.pdbx_description
1 polymer ?
#
loop_
_entity_poly.entity_id
_entity_poly.type
_entity_poly.pdbx_seq_one_letter_code
_entity_poly.pdbx_strand_id
1 'polypeptide(L)'
;RSGLLQMLDTLAFSSLFLAGFTEQKQTVDVELYSDYKEDSYIPTIGAVIEIQTTRIQIYGAHLRIHAHFTGLRYLLYNFPMTSAILGVASNFMFLSVIVLFSYLQWIWGSLWPKETLSVQIPGRNKSGPVQTLDDSRRQVVFPKEGDDIEEDTSLLQPEDVGVAEGEKLSKAESAT
;
A
#
# COMPACT_ATOMS: atom_id res chain seq x y z
N ARG A 1 -28.78 45.56 3.67
CA ARG A 1 -30.17 45.52 4.18
C ARG A 1 -30.63 46.95 4.44
N SER A 2 -31.92 47.28 4.37
CA SER A 2 -32.43 48.61 4.75
C SER A 2 -32.59 48.71 6.27
N GLY A 3 -32.42 49.92 6.82
CA GLY A 3 -32.51 50.13 8.28
C GLY A 3 -33.89 49.78 8.87
N LEU A 4 -34.96 50.00 8.11
CA LEU A 4 -36.32 49.64 8.51
C LEU A 4 -36.50 48.12 8.64
N LEU A 5 -35.96 47.33 7.69
CA LEU A 5 -35.96 45.87 7.81
C LEU A 5 -35.15 45.42 9.02
N GLN A 6 -33.98 46.02 9.27
CA GLN A 6 -33.16 45.70 10.45
C GLN A 6 -33.95 45.94 11.75
N MET A 7 -34.67 47.05 11.87
CA MET A 7 -35.48 47.36 13.05
C MET A 7 -36.62 46.35 13.25
N LEU A 8 -37.32 45.97 12.17
CA LEU A 8 -38.44 45.02 12.23
C LEU A 8 -37.96 43.62 12.60
N ASP A 9 -36.86 43.15 12.00
CA ASP A 9 -36.19 41.86 12.29
C ASP A 9 -35.74 41.81 13.77
N THR A 10 -35.10 42.88 14.26
CA THR A 10 -34.66 43.01 15.66
C THR A 10 -35.84 43.04 16.64
N LEU A 11 -36.96 43.70 16.31
CA LEU A 11 -38.13 43.80 17.17
C LEU A 11 -38.91 42.47 17.22
N ALA A 12 -39.08 41.81 16.07
CA ALA A 12 -39.76 40.51 15.97
C ALA A 12 -39.03 39.39 16.72
N PHE A 13 -37.70 39.34 16.67
CA PHE A 13 -36.89 38.35 17.39
C PHE A 13 -36.30 38.87 18.72
N SER A 14 -36.77 40.01 19.22
CA SER A 14 -36.22 40.68 20.42
C SER A 14 -36.15 39.79 21.67
N SER A 15 -37.20 39.00 21.94
CA SER A 15 -37.22 38.05 23.07
C SER A 15 -36.17 36.94 22.92
N LEU A 16 -35.91 36.50 21.68
CA LEU A 16 -34.97 35.42 21.35
C LEU A 16 -33.50 35.90 21.42
N PHE A 17 -33.24 37.15 21.01
CA PHE A 17 -31.96 37.84 21.22
C PHE A 17 -31.69 38.08 22.71
N LEU A 18 -32.66 38.59 23.48
CA LEU A 18 -32.51 38.85 24.91
C LEU A 18 -32.34 37.57 25.74
N ALA A 19 -32.96 36.47 25.34
CA ALA A 19 -32.78 35.15 25.95
C ALA A 19 -31.49 34.44 25.50
N GLY A 20 -30.68 35.05 24.62
CA GLY A 20 -29.39 34.51 24.17
C GLY A 20 -29.47 33.32 23.21
N PHE A 21 -30.67 32.93 22.75
CA PHE A 21 -30.85 31.84 21.79
C PHE A 21 -30.39 32.21 20.37
N THR A 22 -30.40 33.51 20.04
CA THR A 22 -29.92 34.04 18.76
C THR A 22 -29.00 35.24 18.98
N GLU A 23 -28.07 35.43 18.06
CA GLU A 23 -27.15 36.58 18.03
C GLU A 23 -27.19 37.21 16.63
N GLN A 24 -27.15 38.54 16.54
CA GLN A 24 -27.14 39.26 15.26
C GLN A 24 -25.73 39.30 14.65
N LYS A 25 -25.23 38.13 14.21
CA LYS A 25 -23.94 38.02 13.50
C LYS A 25 -24.12 38.12 11.98
N GLN A 26 -23.20 38.85 11.32
CA GLN A 26 -23.08 38.87 9.87
C GLN A 26 -21.78 38.17 9.47
N THR A 27 -21.91 36.98 8.86
CA THR A 27 -20.77 36.28 8.24
C THR A 27 -20.62 36.77 6.79
N VAL A 28 -19.38 37.00 6.36
CA VAL A 28 -19.04 37.36 4.98
C VAL A 28 -17.98 36.37 4.51
N ASP A 29 -18.34 35.52 3.55
CA ASP A 29 -17.39 34.65 2.85
C ASP A 29 -16.80 35.43 1.66
N VAL A 30 -15.46 35.49 1.58
CA VAL A 30 -14.72 36.16 0.50
C VAL A 30 -13.75 35.17 -0.13
N GLU A 31 -13.84 35.01 -1.44
CA GLU A 31 -12.92 34.20 -2.22
C GLU A 31 -11.62 34.97 -2.45
N LEU A 32 -10.49 34.44 -1.95
CA LEU A 32 -9.17 35.07 -2.08
C LEU A 32 -8.45 34.64 -3.37
N TYR A 33 -8.61 33.37 -3.76
CA TYR A 33 -8.04 32.75 -4.95
C TYR A 33 -9.01 31.64 -5.42
N SER A 34 -9.38 31.65 -6.70
CA SER A 34 -10.28 30.63 -7.29
C SER A 34 -9.54 29.35 -7.67
N ASP A 35 -8.47 29.49 -8.46
CA ASP A 35 -7.79 28.38 -9.13
C ASP A 35 -6.35 28.23 -8.63
N TYR A 36 -6.18 28.18 -7.31
CA TYR A 36 -4.87 28.01 -6.71
C TYR A 36 -4.24 26.66 -7.13
N LYS A 37 -3.07 26.72 -7.75
CA LYS A 37 -2.26 25.56 -8.13
C LYS A 37 -0.93 25.63 -7.39
N GLU A 38 -0.71 24.66 -6.52
CA GLU A 38 0.55 24.52 -5.79
C GLU A 38 1.67 24.01 -6.70
N ASP A 39 2.88 24.56 -6.54
CA ASP A 39 4.08 24.08 -7.21
C ASP A 39 4.68 22.90 -6.44
N SER A 40 4.91 21.78 -7.14
CA SER A 40 5.51 20.57 -6.55
C SER A 40 6.96 20.76 -6.06
N TYR A 41 7.67 21.78 -6.54
CA TYR A 41 9.05 22.08 -6.15
C TYR A 41 9.15 23.12 -5.02
N ILE A 42 8.09 23.91 -4.80
CA ILE A 42 8.05 24.99 -3.81
C ILE A 42 6.71 24.89 -3.04
N PRO A 43 6.65 24.07 -1.96
CA PRO A 43 5.41 23.83 -1.22
C PRO A 43 4.97 25.07 -0.43
N THR A 44 3.65 25.22 -0.26
CA THR A 44 3.05 26.41 0.36
C THR A 44 2.84 26.18 1.85
N ILE A 45 3.79 26.68 2.65
CA ILE A 45 3.83 26.41 4.10
C ILE A 45 2.73 27.16 4.88
N GLY A 46 2.22 28.28 4.35
CA GLY A 46 1.14 29.03 4.99
C GLY A 46 0.71 30.27 4.20
N ALA A 47 -0.29 30.97 4.74
CA ALA A 47 -0.82 32.21 4.17
C ALA A 47 -0.86 33.32 5.23
N VAL A 48 -0.49 34.54 4.83
CA VAL A 48 -0.63 35.75 5.65
C VAL A 48 -1.76 36.57 5.06
N ILE A 49 -2.77 36.88 5.87
CA ILE A 49 -3.97 37.62 5.45
C ILE A 49 -3.99 38.94 6.23
N GLU A 50 -3.90 40.06 5.53
CA GLU A 50 -3.96 41.41 6.11
C GLU A 50 -5.28 42.08 5.73
N ILE A 51 -5.88 42.79 6.70
CA ILE A 51 -7.11 43.56 6.49
C ILE A 51 -6.77 45.04 6.64
N GLN A 52 -6.63 45.74 5.51
CA GLN A 52 -6.17 47.12 5.45
C GLN A 52 -7.28 48.14 5.78
N THR A 53 -7.78 48.11 7.01
CA THR A 53 -8.70 49.14 7.54
C THR A 53 -8.70 49.18 9.07
N THR A 54 -8.74 50.40 9.62
CA THR A 54 -8.85 50.66 11.07
C THR A 54 -10.29 50.88 11.54
N ARG A 55 -11.28 50.83 10.64
CA ARG A 55 -12.70 51.11 10.93
C ARG A 55 -13.60 49.87 10.90
N ILE A 56 -13.04 48.67 11.06
CA ILE A 56 -13.79 47.42 11.13
C ILE A 56 -13.58 46.72 12.48
N GLN A 57 -14.62 46.05 12.97
CA GLN A 57 -14.56 45.18 14.14
C GLN A 57 -14.88 43.76 13.66
N ILE A 58 -14.01 42.80 13.98
CA ILE A 58 -14.10 41.41 13.53
C ILE A 58 -13.97 40.53 14.77
N TYR A 59 -14.99 39.71 15.04
CA TYR A 59 -15.01 38.78 16.17
C TYR A 59 -14.20 37.51 15.92
N GLY A 60 -14.08 37.11 14.65
CA GLY A 60 -13.29 35.96 14.23
C GLY A 60 -13.22 35.87 12.71
N ALA A 61 -12.18 35.20 12.22
CA ALA A 61 -11.98 34.90 10.81
C ALA A 61 -11.53 33.44 10.66
N HIS A 62 -12.00 32.77 9.60
CA HIS A 62 -11.64 31.39 9.31
C HIS A 62 -11.26 31.28 7.83
N LEU A 63 -10.05 30.78 7.56
CA LEU A 63 -9.64 30.44 6.20
C LEU A 63 -10.22 29.08 5.82
N ARG A 64 -11.00 29.03 4.74
CA ARG A 64 -11.52 27.79 4.15
C ARG A 64 -10.79 27.52 2.84
N ILE A 65 -10.21 26.33 2.71
CA ILE A 65 -9.54 25.88 1.49
C ILE A 65 -10.46 24.88 0.80
N HIS A 66 -11.02 25.26 -0.35
CA HIS A 66 -11.89 24.42 -1.16
C HIS A 66 -11.07 23.74 -2.25
N ALA A 67 -10.97 22.42 -2.20
CA ALA A 67 -10.14 21.66 -3.12
C ALA A 67 -10.95 21.14 -4.32
N HIS A 68 -10.83 21.82 -5.47
CA HIS A 68 -11.43 21.40 -6.73
C HIS A 68 -10.56 20.33 -7.42
N PHE A 69 -10.72 19.07 -7.01
CA PHE A 69 -10.06 17.95 -7.66
C PHE A 69 -10.68 17.67 -9.04
N THR A 70 -9.84 17.37 -10.03
CA THR A 70 -10.24 16.96 -11.37
C THR A 70 -9.61 15.60 -11.74
N GLY A 71 -10.14 14.94 -12.76
CA GLY A 71 -9.64 13.64 -13.24
C GLY A 71 -9.71 12.51 -12.18
N LEU A 72 -8.70 11.64 -12.15
CA LEU A 72 -8.68 10.46 -11.27
C LEU A 72 -8.74 10.81 -9.77
N ARG A 73 -8.14 11.94 -9.37
CA ARG A 73 -8.14 12.40 -7.96
C ARG A 73 -9.55 12.72 -7.46
N TYR A 74 -10.41 13.24 -8.34
CA TYR A 74 -11.82 13.46 -8.02
C TYR A 74 -12.56 12.15 -7.73
N LEU A 75 -12.39 11.15 -8.60
CA LEU A 75 -13.01 9.83 -8.43
C LEU A 75 -12.54 9.15 -7.13
N LEU A 76 -11.24 9.21 -6.85
CA LEU A 76 -10.63 8.63 -5.63
C LEU A 76 -11.14 9.31 -4.35
N TYR A 77 -11.22 10.64 -4.34
CA TYR A 77 -11.66 11.41 -3.16
C TYR A 77 -13.17 11.29 -2.90
N ASN A 78 -14.00 11.34 -3.94
CA ASN A 78 -15.45 11.30 -3.79
C ASN A 78 -15.99 9.87 -3.61
N PHE A 79 -15.33 8.87 -4.18
CA PHE A 79 -15.78 7.47 -4.14
C PHE A 79 -14.60 6.49 -3.88
N PRO A 80 -14.06 6.43 -2.65
CA PRO A 80 -12.92 5.56 -2.33
C PRO A 80 -13.24 4.06 -2.54
N MET A 81 -14.46 3.62 -2.27
CA MET A 81 -14.85 2.21 -2.44
C MET A 81 -14.92 1.78 -3.92
N THR A 82 -15.54 2.57 -4.79
CA THR A 82 -15.68 2.19 -6.21
C THR A 82 -14.36 2.31 -6.96
N SER A 83 -13.54 3.31 -6.64
CA SER A 83 -12.19 3.46 -7.20
C SER A 83 -11.25 2.33 -6.77
N ALA A 84 -11.31 1.88 -5.50
CA ALA A 84 -10.58 0.70 -5.04
C ALA A 84 -11.01 -0.58 -5.79
N ILE A 85 -12.32 -0.82 -5.92
CA ILE A 85 -12.87 -1.95 -6.68
C ILE A 85 -12.42 -1.89 -8.14
N LEU A 86 -12.49 -0.72 -8.79
CA LEU A 86 -12.08 -0.54 -10.19
C LEU A 86 -10.57 -0.76 -10.37
N GLY A 87 -9.74 -0.31 -9.43
CA GLY A 87 -8.30 -0.55 -9.42
C GLY A 87 -7.94 -2.03 -9.28
N VAL A 88 -8.53 -2.71 -8.31
CA VAL A 88 -8.30 -4.16 -8.09
C VAL A 88 -8.85 -4.98 -9.27
N ALA A 89 -10.08 -4.69 -9.73
CA ALA A 89 -10.70 -5.41 -10.84
C ALA A 89 -9.97 -5.21 -12.17
N SER A 90 -9.46 -4.01 -12.46
CA SER A 90 -8.66 -3.76 -13.67
C SER A 90 -7.30 -4.47 -13.62
N ASN A 91 -6.65 -4.53 -12.45
CA ASN A 91 -5.44 -5.33 -12.26
C ASN A 91 -5.72 -6.83 -12.48
N PHE A 92 -6.79 -7.36 -11.87
CA PHE A 92 -7.18 -8.76 -12.01
C PHE A 92 -7.60 -9.11 -13.44
N MET A 93 -8.30 -8.21 -14.14
CA MET A 93 -8.61 -8.35 -15.57
C MET A 93 -7.35 -8.38 -16.43
N PHE A 94 -6.39 -7.50 -16.18
CA PHE A 94 -5.13 -7.47 -16.93
C PHE A 94 -4.31 -8.76 -16.75
N LEU A 95 -4.20 -9.24 -15.50
CA LEU A 95 -3.56 -10.53 -15.20
C LEU A 95 -4.33 -11.70 -15.85
N SER A 96 -5.67 -11.68 -15.78
CA SER A 96 -6.53 -12.70 -16.41
C SER A 96 -6.32 -12.76 -17.93
N VAL A 97 -6.25 -11.61 -18.61
CA VAL A 97 -5.97 -11.55 -20.06
C VAL A 97 -4.58 -12.11 -20.39
N ILE A 98 -3.54 -11.79 -19.60
CA ILE A 98 -2.19 -12.33 -19.80
C ILE A 98 -2.17 -13.85 -19.61
N VAL A 99 -2.79 -14.37 -18.54
CA VAL A 99 -2.86 -15.80 -18.26
C VAL A 99 -3.65 -16.54 -19.34
N LEU A 100 -4.79 -15.99 -19.77
CA LEU A 100 -5.61 -16.54 -20.84
C LEU A 100 -4.85 -16.57 -22.17
N PHE A 101 -4.15 -15.50 -22.54
CA PHE A 101 -3.37 -15.44 -23.77
C PHE A 101 -2.17 -16.40 -23.73
N SER A 102 -1.49 -16.49 -22.59
CA SER A 102 -0.42 -17.49 -22.35
C SER A 102 -0.94 -18.92 -22.51
N TYR A 103 -2.13 -19.21 -21.97
CA TYR A 103 -2.78 -20.51 -22.11
C TYR A 103 -3.22 -20.82 -23.55
N LEU A 104 -3.75 -19.84 -24.29
CA LEU A 104 -4.05 -19.98 -25.72
C LEU A 104 -2.78 -20.17 -26.56
N GLN A 105 -1.71 -19.42 -26.26
CA GLN A 105 -0.41 -19.61 -26.91
C GLN A 105 0.17 -20.98 -26.60
N TRP A 106 -0.06 -21.54 -25.41
CA TRP A 106 0.32 -22.92 -25.08
C TRP A 106 -0.51 -23.94 -25.87
N ILE A 107 -1.84 -23.79 -25.93
CA ILE A 107 -2.73 -24.75 -26.62
C ILE A 107 -2.48 -24.78 -28.13
N TRP A 108 -2.23 -23.63 -28.77
CA TRP A 108 -1.86 -23.55 -30.20
C TRP A 108 -0.38 -23.83 -30.45
N GLY A 109 0.51 -23.41 -29.55
CA GLY A 109 1.95 -23.66 -29.61
C GLY A 109 2.34 -25.11 -29.33
N SER A 110 1.41 -25.94 -28.83
CA SER A 110 1.53 -27.40 -28.77
C SER A 110 1.13 -28.09 -30.09
N LEU A 111 0.50 -27.37 -31.03
CA LEU A 111 0.09 -27.89 -32.34
C LEU A 111 1.01 -27.45 -33.48
N TRP A 112 1.75 -26.35 -33.32
CA TRP A 112 2.87 -26.04 -34.20
C TRP A 112 4.09 -26.84 -33.75
N PRO A 113 4.70 -27.66 -34.64
CA PRO A 113 6.02 -28.20 -34.37
C PRO A 113 6.94 -27.03 -34.06
N LYS A 114 7.57 -27.04 -32.89
CA LYS A 114 8.80 -26.28 -32.72
C LYS A 114 9.81 -26.92 -33.64
N GLU A 115 9.92 -26.38 -34.85
CA GLU A 115 11.03 -26.65 -35.75
C GLU A 115 12.29 -26.26 -34.99
N THR A 116 12.89 -27.26 -34.33
CA THR A 116 14.24 -27.15 -33.80
C THR A 116 15.10 -26.95 -35.02
N LEU A 117 15.38 -25.68 -35.33
CA LEU A 117 16.42 -25.27 -36.26
C LEU A 117 17.72 -25.84 -35.71
N SER A 118 17.98 -27.08 -36.11
CA SER A 118 19.21 -27.78 -35.86
C SER A 118 20.26 -27.02 -36.64
N VAL A 119 20.95 -26.14 -35.93
CA VAL A 119 22.14 -25.47 -36.43
C VAL A 119 23.18 -26.56 -36.65
N GLN A 120 23.13 -27.18 -37.83
CA GLN A 120 24.17 -28.09 -38.30
C GLN A 120 25.45 -27.27 -38.40
N ILE A 121 26.35 -27.45 -37.44
CA ILE A 121 27.73 -26.99 -37.52
C ILE A 121 28.44 -27.95 -38.50
N PRO A 122 28.80 -27.52 -39.71
CA PRO A 122 29.34 -28.44 -40.70
C PRO A 122 30.78 -28.81 -40.34
N GLY A 123 31.03 -30.12 -40.23
CA GLY A 123 32.37 -30.69 -40.37
C GLY A 123 33.24 -30.73 -39.11
N ARG A 124 33.23 -31.87 -38.41
CA ARG A 124 34.48 -32.42 -37.87
C ARG A 124 34.53 -33.94 -37.92
N ASN A 125 35.00 -34.46 -39.05
CA ASN A 125 35.37 -35.86 -39.21
C ASN A 125 36.51 -36.19 -38.23
N LYS A 126 36.36 -37.24 -37.41
CA LYS A 126 37.42 -38.21 -37.10
C LYS A 126 36.88 -39.42 -36.32
N SER A 127 37.20 -40.58 -36.85
CA SER A 127 36.99 -41.93 -36.33
C SER A 127 37.70 -42.22 -35.01
N GLY A 128 37.10 -43.04 -34.15
CA GLY A 128 37.76 -43.66 -32.99
C GLY A 128 36.73 -44.29 -32.02
N PRO A 129 36.94 -45.52 -31.49
CA PRO A 129 35.86 -46.28 -30.87
C PRO A 129 35.69 -46.05 -29.37
N VAL A 130 34.49 -46.45 -28.91
CA VAL A 130 34.02 -46.66 -27.53
C VAL A 130 35.12 -47.03 -26.53
N GLN A 131 35.16 -46.29 -25.41
CA GLN A 131 35.70 -46.81 -24.15
C GLN A 131 34.60 -46.75 -23.09
N THR A 132 34.25 -47.93 -22.57
CA THR A 132 33.43 -48.13 -21.39
C THR A 132 34.38 -48.34 -20.20
N LEU A 133 34.42 -47.42 -19.25
CA LEU A 133 34.67 -47.70 -17.83
C LEU A 133 34.47 -46.42 -16.99
N ASP A 134 33.73 -46.53 -15.89
CA ASP A 134 33.78 -45.80 -14.60
C ASP A 134 33.94 -44.25 -14.58
N ASP A 135 33.37 -43.50 -13.62
CA ASP A 135 33.02 -43.87 -12.24
C ASP A 135 31.85 -43.03 -11.68
N SER A 136 31.16 -43.59 -10.69
CA SER A 136 30.34 -42.99 -9.61
C SER A 136 29.99 -41.49 -9.67
N ARG A 137 28.74 -41.07 -9.39
CA ARG A 137 28.08 -41.26 -8.08
C ARG A 137 26.62 -40.74 -8.12
N ARG A 138 25.80 -41.24 -7.18
CA ARG A 138 24.42 -40.79 -6.81
C ARG A 138 23.25 -41.38 -7.61
N GLN A 139 23.02 -42.67 -7.40
CA GLN A 139 21.65 -43.21 -7.37
C GLN A 139 21.15 -43.13 -5.91
N VAL A 140 19.96 -42.57 -5.66
CA VAL A 140 19.26 -42.70 -4.38
C VAL A 140 17.96 -43.44 -4.66
N VAL A 141 17.84 -44.63 -4.10
CA VAL A 141 16.70 -45.55 -4.31
C VAL A 141 15.79 -45.50 -3.07
N PHE A 142 14.53 -45.13 -3.27
CA PHE A 142 13.39 -45.52 -2.41
C PHE A 142 12.93 -46.93 -2.88
N PRO A 143 12.36 -47.85 -2.07
CA PRO A 143 11.31 -47.67 -1.05
C PRO A 143 11.65 -48.44 0.29
N LYS A 144 10.77 -48.95 1.18
CA LYS A 144 9.29 -49.15 1.22
C LYS A 144 8.79 -49.28 2.67
N GLU A 145 7.50 -48.99 2.87
CA GLU A 145 6.66 -49.20 4.06
C GLU A 145 6.75 -50.62 4.69
N GLY A 146 6.61 -50.75 6.01
CA GLY A 146 6.32 -52.01 6.71
C GLY A 146 5.92 -51.74 8.16
N ASP A 147 4.83 -52.33 8.61
CA ASP A 147 4.04 -51.94 9.79
C ASP A 147 4.34 -52.82 11.03
N ASP A 148 3.61 -52.56 12.12
CA ASP A 148 3.22 -53.49 13.21
C ASP A 148 4.06 -53.57 14.53
N ILE A 149 3.41 -53.05 15.60
CA ILE A 149 3.09 -53.71 16.89
C ILE A 149 4.04 -53.62 18.13
N GLU A 150 3.49 -52.97 19.20
CA GLU A 150 3.54 -53.24 20.67
C GLU A 150 4.90 -53.38 21.43
N GLU A 151 5.07 -53.07 22.73
CA GLU A 151 4.22 -52.43 23.77
C GLU A 151 5.10 -51.82 24.92
N ASP A 152 4.41 -51.25 25.92
CA ASP A 152 4.80 -51.09 27.34
C ASP A 152 5.59 -49.85 27.85
N THR A 153 4.80 -48.85 28.24
CA THR A 153 4.78 -48.15 29.54
C THR A 153 6.00 -48.23 30.50
N SER A 154 6.48 -47.05 30.95
CA SER A 154 6.31 -46.62 32.36
C SER A 154 6.96 -45.25 32.67
N LEU A 155 6.25 -44.42 33.44
CA LEU A 155 6.74 -43.18 34.04
C LEU A 155 7.29 -43.46 35.44
N LEU A 156 8.55 -43.10 35.73
CA LEU A 156 9.03 -42.78 37.08
C LEU A 156 10.14 -41.72 37.03
N GLN A 157 10.02 -40.70 37.89
CA GLN A 157 11.12 -39.82 38.36
C GLN A 157 11.72 -40.46 39.65
N PRO A 158 12.66 -39.85 40.41
CA PRO A 158 13.46 -38.61 40.20
C PRO A 158 14.97 -38.84 40.54
N GLU A 159 15.70 -37.75 40.84
CA GLU A 159 16.92 -37.72 41.72
C GLU A 159 18.26 -38.32 41.18
N ASP A 160 19.46 -37.79 41.47
CA ASP A 160 19.87 -36.48 42.03
C ASP A 160 21.40 -36.20 41.82
N VAL A 161 21.85 -34.98 42.14
CA VAL A 161 23.22 -34.55 42.58
C VAL A 161 24.45 -34.60 41.63
N GLY A 162 25.15 -33.45 41.55
CA GLY A 162 26.57 -33.32 41.14
C GLY A 162 26.86 -32.13 40.19
N VAL A 163 27.07 -30.87 40.63
CA VAL A 163 28.30 -30.29 41.26
C VAL A 163 29.52 -30.43 40.31
N ALA A 164 30.24 -29.40 39.84
CA ALA A 164 30.34 -27.97 40.21
C ALA A 164 30.85 -27.07 39.05
N GLU A 165 30.93 -25.75 39.31
CA GLU A 165 31.78 -24.73 38.64
C GLU A 165 31.57 -24.45 37.13
N GLY A 166 31.80 -23.24 36.61
CA GLY A 166 32.21 -21.97 37.24
C GLY A 166 33.11 -21.14 36.31
N GLU A 167 32.79 -19.86 36.10
CA GLU A 167 33.67 -18.81 35.50
C GLU A 167 34.14 -19.02 34.02
N LYS A 168 34.12 -18.05 33.10
CA LYS A 168 34.53 -16.64 33.19
C LYS A 168 33.84 -15.71 32.17
N LEU A 169 34.05 -14.41 32.40
CA LEU A 169 33.55 -13.25 31.67
C LEU A 169 34.72 -12.40 31.14
N SER A 170 34.73 -12.02 29.85
CA SER A 170 35.45 -10.86 29.27
C SER A 170 35.12 -10.79 27.77
N LYS A 171 34.58 -9.73 27.16
CA LYS A 171 34.86 -8.28 27.20
C LYS A 171 36.16 -7.87 26.48
N ALA A 172 35.99 -7.26 25.31
CA ALA A 172 36.82 -6.24 24.66
C ALA A 172 35.83 -5.41 23.80
N GLU A 173 35.64 -4.09 23.91
CA GLU A 173 36.56 -2.96 24.12
C GLU A 173 37.50 -2.82 22.90
N SER A 174 37.22 -1.96 21.90
CA SER A 174 37.14 -0.48 21.91
C SER A 174 38.48 0.23 22.13
N ALA A 175 39.28 0.39 21.06
CA ALA A 175 40.15 1.54 20.85
C ALA A 175 40.77 1.55 19.43
N THR A 176 41.01 2.76 18.92
CA THR A 176 41.76 3.12 17.68
C THR A 176 41.05 2.91 16.35
#